data_AF-A0A8T2TSW0-F1
#
_entry.id   AF-A0A8T2TSW0-F1
#
_cell.length_a   1.000
_cell.length_b   1.000
_cell.length_c   1.000
_cell.angle_alpha   90.00
_cell.angle_beta   90.00
_cell.angle_gamma   90.00
#
_symmetry.space_group_name_H-M   'P 1'
#
loop_
_entity.id
_entity.type
_entity.pdbx_description
1 polymer ?
#
loop_
_entity_poly.entity_id
_entity_poly.type
_entity_poly.pdbx_seq_one_letter_code
_entity_poly.pdbx_strand_id
1 'polypeptide(L)'
;MKLAYWMYAGPAHIGTLRIASSFRNVHAIMHAPLGDDHFNVMRSMLERERDFTPITTSVVDRHVLARGSREKVVNNISQKEDLQNFVDRASSYSESDVILADVNHYRINELQAADKTLEQIVQYYLDKARKEGFLNRSLTDAPSANIIGISTPGFQNQHDCRELKCLLSEPGISINQIIPEGEFLKNLKDLSKKVNYDLYVENQIKFVSQATWFSKSIDCQNLAGKEATVSGDATHAAAITKILVREMGIHVSCSGTYCKHDADWFNEHVQGLCDETIITEDHTEIGDTIAQIEPSAIFGTQMERHIGKRLDIPCGVISSPVHIQNFPLGYRPFLGYEGTNQISDLIYNSFNLGMEDHLLDVFGGHDTKEVNIKSVSIEKNNIHWSYDAESELKKIPGFVKGKIKKNTEVFAKQNNISTIRVDVMYAVKEKLSS
;
A
#
# COMPACT_ATOMS: atom_id res chain seq x y z
N MET A 1 -10.60 10.55 -22.25
CA MET A 1 -11.19 9.41 -21.51
C MET A 1 -10.14 8.32 -21.42
N LYS A 2 -9.98 7.66 -20.28
CA LYS A 2 -9.09 6.49 -20.10
C LYS A 2 -9.97 5.26 -19.83
N LEU A 3 -9.68 4.14 -20.48
CA LEU A 3 -10.35 2.88 -20.17
C LEU A 3 -9.65 2.27 -18.96
N ALA A 4 -10.32 2.21 -17.81
CA ALA A 4 -9.78 1.61 -16.60
C ALA A 4 -10.90 0.85 -15.89
N TYR A 5 -10.60 -0.37 -15.43
CA TYR A 5 -11.52 -1.17 -14.60
C TYR A 5 -11.00 -1.35 -13.17
N TRP A 6 -9.78 -0.87 -12.89
CA TRP A 6 -9.14 -0.87 -11.57
C TRP A 6 -8.41 0.45 -11.36
N MET A 7 -8.39 0.93 -10.13
CA MET A 7 -7.68 2.14 -9.71
C MET A 7 -6.97 1.87 -8.39
N TYR A 8 -5.68 2.21 -8.29
CA TYR A 8 -4.90 2.04 -7.07
C TYR A 8 -5.26 3.06 -5.98
N ALA A 9 -5.52 4.30 -6.36
CA ALA A 9 -5.98 5.36 -5.46
C ALA A 9 -7.42 5.75 -5.81
N GLY A 10 -8.27 5.88 -4.80
CA GLY A 10 -9.65 6.31 -4.95
C GLY A 10 -9.79 7.79 -5.35
N PRO A 11 -11.03 8.25 -5.59
CA PRO A 11 -11.31 9.66 -5.83
C PRO A 11 -11.06 10.50 -4.56
N ALA A 12 -10.78 11.78 -4.77
CA ALA A 12 -10.36 12.71 -3.72
C ALA A 12 -11.28 12.76 -2.48
N HIS A 13 -12.61 12.67 -2.67
CA HIS A 13 -13.55 12.71 -1.54
C HIS A 13 -13.30 11.56 -0.56
N ILE A 14 -12.88 10.38 -1.02
CA ILE A 14 -12.57 9.25 -0.14
C ILE A 14 -11.46 9.65 0.84
N GLY A 15 -10.45 10.40 0.39
CA GLY A 15 -9.38 10.92 1.24
C GLY A 15 -9.91 11.84 2.34
N THR A 16 -10.76 12.79 1.98
CA THR A 16 -11.42 13.69 2.94
C THR A 16 -12.30 12.92 3.93
N LEU A 17 -13.07 11.95 3.45
CA LEU A 17 -13.96 11.13 4.29
C LEU A 17 -13.16 10.25 5.26
N ARG A 18 -12.01 9.70 4.84
CA ARG A 18 -11.07 8.98 5.72
C ARG A 18 -10.67 9.84 6.90
N ILE A 19 -10.15 11.04 6.65
CA ILE A 19 -9.73 11.98 7.71
C ILE A 19 -10.91 12.35 8.62
N ALA A 20 -12.04 12.75 8.05
CA ALA A 20 -13.21 13.15 8.82
C ALA A 20 -13.71 12.00 9.71
N SER A 21 -13.72 10.77 9.20
CA SER A 21 -14.19 9.59 9.91
C SER A 21 -13.22 9.08 10.99
N SER A 22 -11.93 9.47 10.90
CA SER A 22 -10.89 9.10 11.85
C SER A 22 -10.92 9.97 13.11
N PHE A 23 -11.32 11.24 12.99
CA PHE A 23 -11.52 12.12 14.15
C PHE A 23 -12.81 11.78 14.91
N ARG A 24 -12.83 12.10 16.21
CA ARG A 24 -14.04 12.04 17.04
C ARG A 24 -14.85 13.32 16.93
N ASN A 25 -16.17 13.18 16.92
CA ASN A 25 -17.15 14.27 16.81
C ASN A 25 -16.98 15.14 15.55
N VAL A 26 -16.55 14.51 14.45
CA VAL A 26 -16.52 15.13 13.13
C VAL A 26 -17.53 14.41 12.26
N HIS A 27 -18.40 15.19 11.62
CA HIS A 27 -19.42 14.67 10.72
C HIS A 27 -19.20 15.25 9.33
N ALA A 28 -18.98 14.40 8.33
CA ALA A 28 -18.79 14.84 6.96
C ALA A 28 -20.12 14.80 6.18
N ILE A 29 -20.43 15.91 5.50
CA ILE A 29 -21.58 16.00 4.61
C ILE A 29 -21.06 16.06 3.17
N MET A 30 -21.39 15.06 2.38
CA MET A 30 -20.98 14.96 0.99
C MET A 30 -22.09 15.41 0.06
N HIS A 31 -21.84 16.40 -0.79
CA HIS A 31 -22.78 16.79 -1.84
C HIS A 31 -22.54 15.97 -3.09
N ALA A 32 -23.31 14.89 -3.26
CA ALA A 32 -23.09 13.90 -4.32
C ALA A 32 -24.40 13.24 -4.78
N PRO A 33 -24.42 12.62 -5.97
CA PRO A 33 -25.54 11.78 -6.42
C PRO A 33 -25.82 10.60 -5.47
N LEU A 34 -27.01 10.03 -5.59
CA LEU A 34 -27.36 8.81 -4.87
C LEU A 34 -26.47 7.64 -5.36
N GLY A 35 -25.86 6.92 -4.41
CA GLY A 35 -24.96 5.78 -4.66
C GLY A 35 -23.49 6.07 -4.37
N ASP A 36 -23.10 7.34 -4.28
CA ASP A 36 -21.71 7.71 -3.93
C ASP A 36 -21.41 7.49 -2.42
N ASP A 37 -22.40 7.15 -1.60
CA ASP A 37 -22.28 6.79 -0.18
C ASP A 37 -21.62 5.42 0.09
N HIS A 38 -21.10 4.77 -0.95
CA HIS A 38 -20.37 3.50 -0.88
C HIS A 38 -19.20 3.48 0.12
N PHE A 39 -18.64 4.64 0.48
CA PHE A 39 -17.64 4.75 1.54
C PHE A 39 -18.14 4.18 2.88
N ASN A 40 -19.43 4.36 3.21
CA ASN A 40 -20.03 3.80 4.42
C ASN A 40 -19.94 2.28 4.42
N VAL A 41 -20.22 1.65 3.27
CA VAL A 41 -20.10 0.20 3.10
C VAL A 41 -18.65 -0.25 3.24
N MET A 42 -17.71 0.45 2.59
CA MET A 42 -16.29 0.12 2.69
C MET A 42 -15.80 0.17 4.13
N ARG A 43 -16.08 1.24 4.86
CA ARG A 43 -15.65 1.38 6.26
C ARG A 43 -16.30 0.33 7.15
N SER A 44 -17.63 0.18 7.11
CA SER A 44 -18.33 -0.80 7.96
C SER A 44 -17.90 -2.24 7.66
N MET A 45 -17.62 -2.59 6.41
CA MET A 45 -17.27 -3.97 6.05
C MET A 45 -15.77 -4.27 6.25
N LEU A 46 -14.87 -3.37 5.84
CA LEU A 46 -13.42 -3.58 5.95
C LEU A 46 -12.94 -3.49 7.40
N GLU A 47 -13.35 -2.46 8.12
CA GLU A 47 -12.93 -2.21 9.51
C GLU A 47 -13.77 -2.97 10.53
N ARG A 48 -14.93 -3.51 10.10
CA ARG A 48 -15.93 -4.13 10.99
C ARG A 48 -16.34 -3.19 12.12
N GLU A 49 -16.48 -1.91 11.76
CA GLU A 49 -16.86 -0.83 12.67
C GLU A 49 -18.24 -1.10 13.28
N ARG A 50 -18.37 -0.88 14.59
CA ARG A 50 -19.63 -1.13 15.31
C ARG A 50 -20.56 0.07 15.23
N ASP A 51 -19.99 1.26 15.21
CA ASP A 51 -20.73 2.51 15.15
C ASP A 51 -21.07 2.90 13.70
N PHE A 52 -22.07 3.75 13.54
CA PHE A 52 -22.38 4.32 12.23
C PHE A 52 -21.24 5.22 11.77
N THR A 53 -20.89 5.10 10.49
CA THR A 53 -19.95 6.02 9.86
C THR A 53 -20.54 7.45 9.88
N PRO A 54 -19.83 8.48 10.39
CA PRO A 54 -20.36 9.83 10.60
C PRO A 54 -20.33 10.62 9.29
N ILE A 55 -20.99 10.08 8.27
CA ILE A 55 -21.03 10.62 6.91
C ILE A 55 -22.47 10.64 6.44
N THR A 56 -22.89 11.76 5.85
CA THR A 56 -24.23 11.91 5.27
C THR A 56 -24.14 12.50 3.88
N THR A 57 -24.88 11.91 2.94
CA THR A 57 -24.93 12.41 1.56
C THR A 57 -26.08 13.39 1.40
N SER A 58 -25.76 14.64 1.07
CA SER A 58 -26.69 15.63 0.54
C SER A 58 -26.94 15.34 -0.94
N VAL A 59 -27.97 14.53 -1.20
CA VAL A 59 -28.25 13.93 -2.52
C VAL A 59 -28.49 14.99 -3.61
N VAL A 60 -27.74 14.86 -4.71
CA VAL A 60 -27.95 15.60 -5.95
C VAL A 60 -28.82 14.78 -6.89
N ASP A 61 -30.06 15.21 -7.09
CA ASP A 61 -30.99 14.57 -8.02
C ASP A 61 -31.25 15.44 -9.27
N ARG A 62 -32.12 14.96 -10.16
CA ARG A 62 -32.49 15.71 -11.39
C ARG A 62 -33.14 17.06 -11.08
N HIS A 63 -33.78 17.23 -9.92
CA HIS A 63 -34.41 18.49 -9.52
C HIS A 63 -33.35 19.53 -9.13
N VAL A 64 -32.27 19.10 -8.45
CA VAL A 64 -31.11 19.96 -8.14
C VAL A 64 -30.46 20.47 -9.44
N LEU A 65 -30.33 19.60 -10.45
CA LEU A 65 -29.78 19.95 -11.77
C LEU A 65 -30.71 20.88 -12.58
N ALA A 66 -32.02 20.66 -12.54
CA ALA A 66 -32.99 21.41 -13.35
C ALA A 66 -33.36 22.78 -12.78
N ARG A 67 -33.39 22.94 -11.45
CA ARG A 67 -33.71 24.22 -10.78
C ARG A 67 -32.47 25.02 -10.36
N GLY A 68 -31.27 24.43 -10.50
CA GLY A 68 -30.02 24.98 -9.98
C GLY A 68 -30.12 25.20 -8.47
N SER A 69 -29.94 24.15 -7.65
CA SER A 69 -29.78 24.15 -6.18
C SER A 69 -30.65 25.09 -5.31
N ARG A 70 -31.68 25.74 -5.84
CA ARG A 70 -32.23 27.01 -5.31
C ARG A 70 -33.00 26.95 -4.00
N GLU A 71 -33.44 25.78 -3.55
CA GLU A 71 -34.18 25.65 -2.27
C GLU A 71 -33.36 24.98 -1.15
N LYS A 72 -32.18 24.42 -1.46
CA LYS A 72 -31.25 23.90 -0.44
C LYS A 72 -29.91 24.66 -0.40
N VAL A 73 -29.62 25.48 -1.40
CA VAL A 73 -28.43 26.34 -1.48
C VAL A 73 -28.85 27.62 -2.21
N VAL A 74 -29.15 28.69 -1.46
CA VAL A 74 -29.69 29.93 -2.02
C VAL A 74 -28.57 30.81 -2.59
N ASN A 75 -28.70 31.17 -3.89
CA ASN A 75 -28.13 32.27 -4.68
C ASN A 75 -26.73 32.14 -5.35
N ASN A 76 -26.75 31.53 -6.55
CA ASN A 76 -25.96 31.76 -7.77
C ASN A 76 -24.79 32.77 -7.74
N ILE A 77 -23.61 32.27 -7.40
CA ILE A 77 -22.30 32.62 -7.95
C ILE A 77 -21.54 31.27 -8.06
N SER A 78 -20.70 31.06 -9.09
CA SER A 78 -19.92 29.84 -9.44
C SER A 78 -19.96 28.64 -8.46
N GLN A 79 -20.11 27.40 -8.92
CA GLN A 79 -20.28 26.18 -8.10
C GLN A 79 -19.36 26.02 -6.86
N LYS A 80 -18.14 26.60 -6.86
CA LYS A 80 -17.26 26.69 -5.68
C LYS A 80 -17.59 27.87 -4.73
N GLU A 81 -17.92 29.03 -5.28
CA GLU A 81 -18.33 30.24 -4.55
C GLU A 81 -19.67 30.02 -3.82
N ASP A 82 -20.58 29.19 -4.36
CA ASP A 82 -21.85 28.83 -3.71
C ASP A 82 -21.67 27.94 -2.46
N LEU A 83 -20.72 27.00 -2.50
CA LEU A 83 -20.43 26.12 -1.38
C LEU A 83 -19.78 26.85 -0.21
N GLN A 84 -18.87 27.80 -0.49
CA GLN A 84 -18.28 28.62 0.57
C GLN A 84 -19.34 29.52 1.22
N ASN A 85 -20.20 30.17 0.42
CA ASN A 85 -21.33 30.95 0.93
C ASN A 85 -22.32 30.10 1.75
N PHE A 86 -22.50 28.83 1.40
CA PHE A 86 -23.28 27.90 2.21
C PHE A 86 -22.61 27.62 3.56
N VAL A 87 -21.30 27.36 3.58
CA VAL A 87 -20.53 27.13 4.81
C VAL A 87 -20.56 28.34 5.74
N ASP A 88 -20.43 29.54 5.21
CA ASP A 88 -20.46 30.78 6.01
C ASP A 88 -21.84 31.00 6.65
N ARG A 89 -22.92 30.71 5.91
CA ARG A 89 -24.28 30.73 6.45
C ARG A 89 -24.51 29.62 7.47
N ALA A 90 -24.11 28.39 7.16
CA ALA A 90 -24.28 27.25 8.06
C ALA A 90 -23.55 27.46 9.38
N SER A 91 -22.34 28.02 9.34
CA SER A 91 -21.57 28.41 10.52
C SER A 91 -22.26 29.45 11.40
N SER A 92 -23.17 30.26 10.83
CA SER A 92 -23.94 31.25 11.59
C SER A 92 -25.14 30.65 12.34
N TYR A 93 -25.68 29.53 11.86
CA TYR A 93 -26.85 28.85 12.45
C TYR A 93 -26.47 27.61 13.29
N SER A 94 -25.26 27.09 13.11
CA SER A 94 -24.76 25.87 13.75
C SER A 94 -23.96 26.21 15.01
N GLU A 95 -24.13 25.41 16.06
CA GLU A 95 -23.22 25.44 17.23
C GLU A 95 -21.86 24.77 16.92
N SER A 96 -21.79 23.98 15.84
CA SER A 96 -20.58 23.30 15.37
C SER A 96 -19.84 24.12 14.33
N ASP A 97 -18.50 24.05 14.35
CA ASP A 97 -17.63 24.59 13.29
C ASP A 97 -17.92 23.88 11.95
N VAL A 98 -18.02 24.64 10.86
CA VAL A 98 -18.24 24.10 9.51
C VAL A 98 -17.04 24.46 8.63
N ILE A 99 -16.43 23.45 7.99
CA ILE A 99 -15.25 23.62 7.13
C ILE A 99 -15.58 23.02 5.76
N LEU A 100 -15.36 23.80 4.69
CA LEU A 100 -15.38 23.28 3.32
C LEU A 100 -14.05 22.60 3.03
N ALA A 101 -14.05 21.32 2.66
CA ALA A 101 -12.83 20.63 2.26
C ALA A 101 -12.22 21.31 1.02
N ASP A 102 -10.98 21.81 1.12
CA ASP A 102 -10.28 22.46 0.00
C ASP A 102 -9.66 21.41 -0.94
N VAL A 103 -10.53 20.59 -1.53
CA VAL A 103 -10.16 19.44 -2.35
C VAL A 103 -10.73 19.61 -3.76
N ASN A 104 -9.87 19.40 -4.77
CA ASN A 104 -10.30 19.39 -6.16
C ASN A 104 -10.26 17.98 -6.74
N HIS A 105 -11.43 17.37 -6.85
CA HIS A 105 -11.64 16.00 -7.33
C HIS A 105 -10.97 15.66 -8.67
N TYR A 106 -10.74 16.64 -9.55
CA TYR A 106 -10.13 16.40 -10.86
C TYR A 106 -8.60 16.55 -10.87
N ARG A 107 -8.00 17.04 -9.79
CA ARG A 107 -6.56 17.35 -9.74
C ARG A 107 -5.78 16.51 -8.75
N ILE A 108 -6.43 16.01 -7.71
CA ILE A 108 -5.79 15.24 -6.65
C ILE A 108 -6.53 13.94 -6.40
N ASN A 109 -5.79 12.92 -6.00
CA ASN A 109 -6.33 11.60 -5.66
C ASN A 109 -6.68 11.50 -4.17
N GLU A 110 -7.13 10.33 -3.73
CA GLU A 110 -7.44 10.01 -2.34
C GLU A 110 -6.32 10.39 -1.35
N LEU A 111 -5.07 10.01 -1.62
CA LEU A 111 -3.95 10.21 -0.68
C LEU A 111 -3.64 11.69 -0.49
N GLN A 112 -3.53 12.42 -1.59
CA GLN A 112 -3.28 13.87 -1.59
C GLN A 112 -4.44 14.65 -0.94
N ALA A 113 -5.68 14.20 -1.14
CA ALA A 113 -6.84 14.80 -0.51
C ALA A 113 -6.90 14.53 0.99
N ALA A 114 -6.52 13.34 1.44
CA ALA A 114 -6.40 13.02 2.86
C ALA A 114 -5.36 13.93 3.53
N ASP A 115 -4.16 14.03 2.96
CA ASP A 115 -3.09 14.89 3.49
C ASP A 115 -3.53 16.36 3.58
N LYS A 116 -4.06 16.91 2.47
CA LYS A 116 -4.56 18.28 2.42
C LYS A 116 -5.73 18.54 3.38
N THR A 117 -6.64 17.58 3.55
CA THR A 117 -7.76 17.72 4.49
C THR A 117 -7.26 17.73 5.93
N LEU A 118 -6.28 16.88 6.27
CA LEU A 118 -5.69 16.85 7.60
C LEU A 118 -4.97 18.17 7.91
N GLU A 119 -4.14 18.66 6.99
CA GLU A 119 -3.46 19.95 7.09
C GLU A 119 -4.47 21.08 7.30
N GLN A 120 -5.52 21.13 6.48
CA GLN A 120 -6.57 22.16 6.56
C GLN A 120 -7.25 22.19 7.93
N ILE A 121 -7.63 21.03 8.46
CA ILE A 121 -8.28 20.92 9.78
C ILE A 121 -7.32 21.39 10.88
N VAL A 122 -6.07 20.90 10.86
CA VAL A 122 -5.07 21.26 11.87
C VAL A 122 -4.79 22.76 11.83
N GLN A 123 -4.59 23.34 10.65
CA GLN A 123 -4.34 24.77 10.47
C GLN A 123 -5.52 25.61 10.97
N TYR A 124 -6.76 25.24 10.61
CA TYR A 124 -7.97 25.93 11.06
C TYR A 124 -8.07 25.99 12.58
N TYR A 125 -7.90 24.86 13.27
CA TYR A 125 -8.02 24.80 14.73
C TYR A 125 -6.84 25.45 15.45
N LEU A 126 -5.63 25.39 14.91
CA LEU A 126 -4.47 26.11 15.46
C LEU A 126 -4.63 27.62 15.32
N ASP A 127 -5.14 28.11 14.19
CA ASP A 127 -5.39 29.53 13.98
C ASP A 127 -6.55 30.04 14.85
N LYS A 128 -7.60 29.23 15.04
CA LYS A 128 -8.68 29.52 15.99
C LYS A 128 -8.15 29.61 17.43
N ALA A 129 -7.38 28.61 17.87
CA ALA A 129 -6.77 28.61 19.21
C ALA A 129 -5.81 29.80 19.42
N ARG A 130 -5.11 30.23 18.36
CA ARG A 130 -4.25 31.42 18.40
C ARG A 130 -5.06 32.71 18.56
N LYS A 131 -6.17 32.87 17.83
CA LYS A 131 -7.07 34.03 17.92
C LYS A 131 -7.75 34.13 19.28
N GLU A 132 -8.13 33.00 19.87
CA GLU A 132 -8.78 32.93 21.19
C GLU A 132 -7.79 32.96 22.37
N GLY A 133 -6.48 32.86 22.11
CA GLY A 133 -5.44 32.90 23.15
C GLY A 133 -5.27 31.60 23.94
N PHE A 134 -5.87 30.49 23.50
CA PHE A 134 -5.78 29.17 24.17
C PHE A 134 -4.68 28.26 23.61
N LEU A 135 -3.83 28.76 22.72
CA LEU A 135 -2.78 27.96 22.10
C LEU A 135 -1.71 27.58 23.14
N ASN A 136 -1.58 26.28 23.41
CA ASN A 136 -0.65 25.80 24.40
C ASN A 136 0.76 25.64 23.82
N ARG A 137 1.74 26.31 24.42
CA ARG A 137 3.16 26.27 24.07
C ARG A 137 4.06 26.00 25.28
N SER A 138 3.48 25.50 26.37
CA SER A 138 4.26 25.11 27.55
C SER A 138 5.27 24.02 27.16
N LEU A 139 6.43 24.04 27.82
CA LEU A 139 7.38 22.95 27.73
C LEU A 139 6.81 21.74 28.46
N THR A 140 6.92 20.54 27.88
CA THR A 140 6.52 19.30 28.55
C THR A 140 7.56 18.88 29.57
N ASP A 141 7.10 18.37 30.71
CA ASP A 141 7.99 17.91 31.80
C ASP A 141 8.81 16.68 31.42
N ALA A 142 8.30 15.88 30.48
CA ALA A 142 8.97 14.71 29.91
C ALA A 142 9.02 14.80 28.37
N PRO A 143 9.93 14.07 27.71
CA PRO A 143 9.91 13.90 26.27
C PRO A 143 8.54 13.41 25.81
N SER A 144 8.01 14.02 24.75
CA SER A 144 6.74 13.64 24.17
C SER A 144 6.76 13.74 22.65
N ALA A 145 5.90 12.98 21.98
CA ALA A 145 5.76 13.01 20.53
C ALA A 145 4.29 13.04 20.11
N ASN A 146 4.03 13.68 18.97
CA ASN A 146 2.77 13.55 18.26
C ASN A 146 2.93 12.46 17.21
N ILE A 147 1.97 11.56 17.10
CA ILE A 147 1.88 10.60 15.99
C ILE A 147 0.90 11.19 14.98
N ILE A 148 1.33 11.42 13.75
CA ILE A 148 0.54 12.09 12.71
C ILE A 148 0.43 11.17 11.50
N GLY A 149 -0.79 11.05 10.95
CA GLY A 149 -1.06 10.33 9.70
C GLY A 149 -1.80 8.99 9.87
N ILE A 150 -1.96 8.50 11.10
CA ILE A 150 -2.79 7.32 11.37
C ILE A 150 -4.25 7.68 11.07
N SER A 151 -4.79 7.11 10.00
CA SER A 151 -6.18 7.29 9.57
C SER A 151 -6.85 5.96 9.21
N THR A 152 -8.18 5.95 9.25
CA THR A 152 -9.02 4.79 9.00
C THR A 152 -10.00 5.05 7.84
N PRO A 153 -10.17 4.12 6.88
CA PRO A 153 -9.38 2.91 6.69
C PRO A 153 -7.94 3.21 6.25
N GLY A 154 -6.98 2.46 6.76
CA GLY A 154 -5.56 2.55 6.43
C GLY A 154 -4.90 1.18 6.58
N PHE A 155 -3.90 0.87 5.76
CA PHE A 155 -3.29 -0.46 5.75
C PHE A 155 -2.52 -0.69 7.07
N GLN A 156 -3.00 -1.62 7.91
CA GLN A 156 -2.46 -1.95 9.24
C GLN A 156 -2.33 -0.79 10.25
N ASN A 157 -2.85 0.41 9.92
CA ASN A 157 -2.72 1.63 10.71
C ASN A 157 -3.07 1.47 12.20
N GLN A 158 -4.10 0.67 12.54
CA GLN A 158 -4.48 0.42 13.94
C GLN A 158 -3.40 -0.33 14.73
N HIS A 159 -2.78 -1.34 14.11
CA HIS A 159 -1.71 -2.13 14.71
C HIS A 159 -0.41 -1.32 14.76
N ASP A 160 -0.10 -0.60 13.70
CA ASP A 160 1.04 0.32 13.63
C ASP A 160 0.98 1.42 14.69
N CYS A 161 -0.20 2.00 14.90
CA CYS A 161 -0.42 2.98 15.95
C CYS A 161 -0.15 2.38 17.34
N ARG A 162 -0.54 1.11 17.57
CA ARG A 162 -0.23 0.40 18.82
C ARG A 162 1.26 0.11 18.97
N GLU A 163 1.94 -0.30 17.90
CA GLU A 163 3.37 -0.57 17.95
C GLU A 163 4.19 0.70 18.19
N LEU A 164 3.88 1.78 17.48
CA LEU A 164 4.52 3.09 17.70
C LEU A 164 4.33 3.57 19.14
N LYS A 165 3.16 3.32 19.75
CA LYS A 165 2.94 3.62 21.17
C LYS A 165 3.92 2.87 22.07
N CYS A 166 4.07 1.57 21.84
CA CYS A 166 4.99 0.73 22.59
C CYS A 166 6.44 1.18 22.38
N LEU A 167 6.86 1.37 21.13
CA LEU A 167 8.22 1.74 20.76
C LEU A 167 8.65 3.11 21.31
N LEU A 168 7.74 4.08 21.39
CA LEU A 168 8.04 5.39 22.00
C LEU A 168 8.05 5.31 23.54
N SER A 169 7.23 4.44 24.13
CA SER A 169 7.17 4.30 25.58
C SER A 169 8.43 3.67 26.19
N GLU A 170 9.11 2.77 25.46
CA GLU A 170 10.34 2.10 25.91
C GLU A 170 11.49 3.07 26.27
N PRO A 171 11.85 4.06 25.42
CA PRO A 171 12.85 5.07 25.76
C PRO A 171 12.30 6.18 26.67
N GLY A 172 11.06 6.07 27.17
CA GLY A 172 10.43 7.07 28.03
C GLY A 172 9.82 8.27 27.31
N ILE A 173 9.52 8.17 26.00
CA ILE A 173 8.81 9.20 25.24
C ILE A 173 7.30 9.00 25.43
N SER A 174 6.66 9.97 26.05
CA SER A 174 5.20 10.00 26.18
C SER A 174 4.53 10.41 24.86
N ILE A 175 3.28 10.03 24.67
CA ILE A 175 2.54 10.43 23.47
C ILE A 175 1.65 11.59 23.84
N ASN A 176 1.87 12.73 23.19
CA ASN A 176 1.03 13.90 23.40
C ASN A 176 -0.31 13.71 22.70
N GLN A 177 -0.30 13.44 21.39
CA GLN A 177 -1.51 13.29 20.56
C GLN A 177 -1.30 12.32 19.41
N ILE A 178 -2.40 11.77 18.91
CA ILE A 178 -2.43 10.90 17.72
C ILE A 178 -3.49 11.45 16.78
N ILE A 179 -3.09 11.92 15.60
CA ILE A 179 -4.02 12.55 14.66
C ILE A 179 -3.95 11.89 13.27
N PRO A 180 -5.07 11.77 12.55
CA PRO A 180 -6.44 12.06 12.98
C PRO A 180 -7.09 11.01 13.91
N GLU A 181 -6.56 9.79 13.96
CA GLU A 181 -7.22 8.64 14.59
C GLU A 181 -7.58 8.85 16.08
N GLY A 182 -8.88 8.88 16.36
CA GLY A 182 -9.44 8.86 17.71
C GLY A 182 -9.33 10.16 18.49
N GLU A 183 -8.80 11.23 17.90
CA GLU A 183 -8.59 12.52 18.57
C GLU A 183 -9.82 13.44 18.49
N PHE A 184 -9.97 14.33 19.47
CA PHE A 184 -10.98 15.38 19.44
C PHE A 184 -10.39 16.69 18.89
N LEU A 185 -11.13 17.38 18.01
CA LEU A 185 -10.66 18.64 17.41
C LEU A 185 -10.32 19.74 18.43
N LYS A 186 -11.00 19.76 19.59
CA LYS A 186 -10.74 20.70 20.69
C LYS A 186 -9.34 20.55 21.29
N ASN A 187 -8.73 19.38 21.14
CA ASN A 187 -7.42 19.08 21.68
C ASN A 187 -6.29 19.55 20.75
N LEU A 188 -6.55 19.85 19.46
CA LEU A 188 -5.51 20.25 18.50
C LEU A 188 -4.72 21.51 18.92
N LYS A 189 -5.26 22.33 19.82
CA LYS A 189 -4.54 23.45 20.46
C LYS A 189 -3.27 23.03 21.23
N ASP A 190 -3.18 21.77 21.65
CA ASP A 190 -2.07 21.18 22.40
C ASP A 190 -1.03 20.51 21.49
N LEU A 191 -1.23 20.54 20.17
CA LEU A 191 -0.30 19.95 19.20
C LEU A 191 1.03 20.71 19.14
N SER A 192 1.02 22.01 19.48
CA SER A 192 2.18 22.91 19.48
C SER A 192 2.96 22.99 20.80
N LYS A 193 2.79 22.03 21.72
CA LYS A 193 3.58 21.97 22.94
C LYS A 193 5.07 21.84 22.61
N LYS A 194 5.91 22.53 23.37
CA LYS A 194 7.36 22.39 23.24
C LYS A 194 7.79 21.13 23.97
N VAL A 195 8.65 20.33 23.35
CA VAL A 195 9.11 19.06 23.92
C VAL A 195 10.51 19.24 24.49
N ASN A 196 10.73 18.73 25.71
CA ASN A 196 12.06 18.59 26.29
C ASN A 196 12.70 17.26 25.83
N TYR A 197 13.75 17.31 25.01
CA TYR A 197 14.45 16.13 24.51
C TYR A 197 15.74 15.80 25.26
N ASP A 198 16.17 16.64 26.21
CA ASP A 198 17.50 16.53 26.85
C ASP A 198 17.69 15.14 27.49
N LEU A 199 16.67 14.65 28.21
CA LEU A 199 16.67 13.35 28.87
C LEU A 199 16.70 12.17 27.88
N TYR A 200 16.07 12.31 26.70
CA TYR A 200 16.06 11.26 25.68
C TYR A 200 17.43 11.15 25.01
N VAL A 201 18.04 12.29 24.65
CA VAL A 201 19.36 12.34 24.00
C VAL A 201 20.42 11.71 24.91
N GLU A 202 20.43 12.02 26.20
CA GLU A 202 21.38 11.42 27.16
C GLU A 202 21.25 9.90 27.33
N ASN A 203 20.06 9.35 27.12
CA ASN A 203 19.79 7.92 27.26
C ASN A 203 20.10 7.12 25.98
N GLN A 204 19.86 7.69 24.80
CA GLN A 204 20.11 7.01 23.52
C GLN A 204 21.60 6.89 23.16
N ILE A 205 22.46 7.80 23.65
CA ILE A 205 23.90 7.72 23.39
C ILE A 205 24.55 6.49 24.08
N LYS A 206 23.81 5.77 24.94
CA LYS A 206 24.33 4.67 25.76
C LYS A 206 24.08 3.26 25.21
N PHE A 207 23.27 3.06 24.16
CA PHE A 207 22.90 1.72 23.69
C PHE A 207 22.93 1.55 22.16
N VAL A 208 23.35 0.37 21.71
CA VAL A 208 23.35 -0.07 20.30
C VAL A 208 22.40 -1.27 20.17
N SER A 209 21.53 -1.26 19.15
CA SER A 209 20.48 -2.27 18.95
C SER A 209 21.02 -3.64 18.49
N GLN A 210 20.42 -4.70 19.02
CA GLN A 210 20.69 -6.12 18.71
C GLN A 210 19.94 -6.65 17.47
N ALA A 211 19.10 -5.82 16.82
CA ALA A 211 18.31 -6.21 15.63
C ALA A 211 19.17 -6.71 14.45
N THR A 212 20.46 -6.36 14.43
CA THR A 212 21.48 -6.80 13.46
C THR A 212 21.74 -8.32 13.42
N TRP A 213 21.17 -9.11 14.34
CA TRP A 213 21.45 -10.56 14.44
C TRP A 213 20.46 -11.47 13.70
N PHE A 214 19.20 -11.07 13.48
CA PHE A 214 18.20 -11.89 12.79
C PHE A 214 18.46 -12.02 11.28
N SER A 215 19.00 -10.97 10.64
CA SER A 215 19.40 -10.98 9.22
C SER A 215 20.60 -11.90 8.90
N LYS A 216 21.17 -12.58 9.91
CA LYS A 216 22.31 -13.50 9.78
C LYS A 216 21.95 -14.97 9.99
N SER A 217 20.66 -15.30 10.06
CA SER A 217 20.20 -16.70 10.20
C SER A 217 20.42 -17.50 8.90
N ILE A 218 20.58 -18.82 9.05
CA ILE A 218 20.83 -19.76 7.93
C ILE A 218 19.62 -19.83 6.98
N ASP A 219 18.40 -19.64 7.47
CA ASP A 219 17.18 -19.71 6.65
C ASP A 219 17.12 -18.58 5.59
N CYS A 220 17.75 -17.44 5.83
CA CYS A 220 17.87 -16.36 4.84
C CYS A 220 18.86 -16.68 3.71
N GLN A 221 19.74 -17.68 3.85
CA GLN A 221 20.67 -18.06 2.78
C GLN A 221 19.95 -18.67 1.57
N ASN A 222 18.79 -19.31 1.77
CA ASN A 222 17.98 -19.88 0.68
C ASN A 222 17.19 -18.83 -0.11
N LEU A 223 17.07 -17.60 0.42
CA LEU A 223 16.41 -16.48 -0.25
C LEU A 223 17.40 -15.63 -1.06
N ALA A 224 18.70 -15.74 -0.74
CA ALA A 224 19.74 -14.98 -1.41
C ALA A 224 19.73 -15.24 -2.93
N GLY A 225 19.65 -14.16 -3.71
CA GLY A 225 19.63 -14.22 -5.17
C GLY A 225 18.29 -14.66 -5.79
N LYS A 226 17.26 -14.94 -5.00
CA LYS A 226 15.89 -15.05 -5.55
C LYS A 226 15.45 -13.70 -6.09
N GLU A 227 14.67 -13.76 -7.16
CA GLU A 227 14.20 -12.58 -7.88
C GLU A 227 12.79 -12.20 -7.44
N ALA A 228 12.54 -10.91 -7.15
CA ALA A 228 11.24 -10.39 -6.76
C ALA A 228 10.89 -9.07 -7.46
N THR A 229 9.58 -8.82 -7.57
CA THR A 229 9.04 -7.52 -7.99
C THR A 229 8.24 -6.89 -6.86
N VAL A 230 8.38 -5.58 -6.67
CA VAL A 230 7.70 -4.80 -5.63
C VAL A 230 6.81 -3.74 -6.28
N SER A 231 5.56 -3.57 -5.82
CA SER A 231 4.66 -2.51 -6.27
C SER A 231 3.70 -2.05 -5.17
N GLY A 232 3.49 -0.76 -4.96
CA GLY A 232 2.55 -0.28 -3.94
C GLY A 232 2.52 1.24 -3.81
N ASP A 233 2.01 1.74 -2.68
CA ASP A 233 2.28 3.14 -2.32
C ASP A 233 3.79 3.36 -2.11
N ALA A 234 4.21 4.62 -2.20
CA ALA A 234 5.62 4.97 -2.15
C ALA A 234 6.31 4.46 -0.88
N THR A 235 5.65 4.60 0.28
CA THR A 235 6.21 4.24 1.60
C THR A 235 6.48 2.74 1.72
N HIS A 236 5.46 1.91 1.50
CA HIS A 236 5.57 0.46 1.65
C HIS A 236 6.45 -0.14 0.58
N ALA A 237 6.32 0.29 -0.69
CA ALA A 237 7.15 -0.24 -1.77
C ALA A 237 8.64 0.09 -1.55
N ALA A 238 8.97 1.33 -1.14
CA ALA A 238 10.35 1.70 -0.85
C ALA A 238 10.92 0.97 0.37
N ALA A 239 10.13 0.82 1.45
CA ALA A 239 10.55 0.11 2.65
C ALA A 239 10.78 -1.39 2.37
N ILE A 240 9.84 -2.06 1.72
CA ILE A 240 9.97 -3.48 1.37
C ILE A 240 11.13 -3.71 0.41
N THR A 241 11.36 -2.84 -0.57
CA THR A 241 12.53 -2.93 -1.47
C THR A 241 13.84 -2.90 -0.67
N LYS A 242 13.95 -2.00 0.31
CA LYS A 242 15.13 -1.92 1.19
C LYS A 242 15.31 -3.19 2.03
N ILE A 243 14.24 -3.72 2.62
CA ILE A 243 14.27 -4.93 3.45
C ILE A 243 14.70 -6.13 2.60
N LEU A 244 14.07 -6.35 1.44
CA LEU A 244 14.39 -7.46 0.54
C LEU A 244 15.87 -7.46 0.15
N VAL A 245 16.41 -6.31 -0.24
CA VAL A 245 17.79 -6.20 -0.75
C VAL A 245 18.82 -6.18 0.37
N ARG A 246 18.65 -5.31 1.36
CA ARG A 246 19.69 -5.05 2.38
C ARG A 246 19.67 -6.05 3.53
N GLU A 247 18.50 -6.59 3.86
CA GLU A 247 18.34 -7.47 5.02
C GLU A 247 18.20 -8.93 4.64
N MET A 248 17.60 -9.23 3.47
CA MET A 248 17.30 -10.60 3.06
C MET A 248 18.10 -11.09 1.83
N GLY A 249 18.90 -10.21 1.19
CA GLY A 249 19.75 -10.58 0.05
C GLY A 249 18.98 -10.99 -1.22
N ILE A 250 17.71 -10.59 -1.32
CA ILE A 250 16.83 -10.85 -2.46
C ILE A 250 17.15 -9.83 -3.55
N HIS A 251 17.21 -10.29 -4.79
CA HIS A 251 17.36 -9.44 -5.97
C HIS A 251 16.00 -8.89 -6.37
N VAL A 252 15.87 -7.56 -6.42
CA VAL A 252 14.63 -6.89 -6.83
C VAL A 252 14.82 -6.39 -8.26
N SER A 253 14.24 -7.08 -9.25
CA SER A 253 14.37 -6.64 -10.65
C SER A 253 13.55 -5.39 -10.93
N CYS A 254 12.35 -5.29 -10.36
CA CYS A 254 11.50 -4.12 -10.55
C CYS A 254 10.89 -3.66 -9.23
N SER A 255 11.01 -2.35 -8.94
CA SER A 255 10.29 -1.70 -7.84
C SER A 255 9.45 -0.54 -8.36
N GLY A 256 8.15 -0.54 -8.06
CA GLY A 256 7.22 0.44 -8.60
C GLY A 256 6.31 1.09 -7.57
N THR A 257 5.80 2.27 -7.92
CA THR A 257 4.75 2.92 -7.16
C THR A 257 3.69 3.57 -8.03
N TYR A 258 2.45 3.54 -7.54
CA TYR A 258 1.34 4.29 -8.13
C TYR A 258 1.27 5.75 -7.64
N CYS A 259 2.07 6.14 -6.65
CA CYS A 259 2.14 7.51 -6.13
C CYS A 259 2.94 8.43 -7.06
N LYS A 260 2.37 8.80 -8.21
CA LYS A 260 3.03 9.69 -9.20
C LYS A 260 3.49 11.03 -8.64
N HIS A 261 2.81 11.53 -7.62
CA HIS A 261 3.15 12.80 -6.97
C HIS A 261 4.41 12.71 -6.10
N ASP A 262 4.76 11.51 -5.61
CA ASP A 262 5.94 11.25 -4.78
C ASP A 262 7.01 10.46 -5.55
N ALA A 263 6.97 10.50 -6.88
CA ALA A 263 7.86 9.71 -7.73
C ALA A 263 9.34 10.02 -7.49
N ASP A 264 9.69 11.30 -7.32
CA ASP A 264 11.07 11.73 -7.05
C ASP A 264 11.57 11.19 -5.71
N TRP A 265 10.74 11.30 -4.66
CA TRP A 265 11.04 10.74 -3.34
C TRP A 265 11.22 9.22 -3.41
N PHE A 266 10.32 8.52 -4.11
CA PHE A 266 10.41 7.08 -4.28
C PHE A 266 11.70 6.67 -4.98
N ASN A 267 12.01 7.29 -6.12
CA ASN A 267 13.21 7.01 -6.90
C ASN A 267 14.49 7.22 -6.09
N GLU A 268 14.57 8.30 -5.30
CA GLU A 268 15.70 8.53 -4.38
C GLU A 268 15.88 7.38 -3.38
N HIS A 269 14.77 6.81 -2.89
CA HIS A 269 14.80 5.79 -1.85
C HIS A 269 15.10 4.37 -2.38
N VAL A 270 14.81 4.09 -3.64
CA VAL A 270 15.07 2.79 -4.29
C VAL A 270 16.29 2.80 -5.21
N GLN A 271 16.95 3.95 -5.37
CA GLN A 271 18.12 4.09 -6.24
C GLN A 271 19.22 3.10 -5.86
N GLY A 272 19.66 2.31 -6.85
CA GLY A 272 20.72 1.31 -6.68
C GLY A 272 20.29 0.07 -5.88
N LEU A 273 18.99 -0.11 -5.60
CA LEU A 273 18.45 -1.29 -4.94
C LEU A 273 17.67 -2.20 -5.90
N CYS A 274 17.27 -1.71 -7.06
CA CYS A 274 16.55 -2.48 -8.08
C CYS A 274 17.05 -2.17 -9.49
N ASP A 275 16.80 -3.07 -10.44
CA ASP A 275 17.27 -2.91 -11.83
C ASP A 275 16.43 -1.87 -12.59
N GLU A 276 15.12 -1.88 -12.37
CA GLU A 276 14.16 -0.99 -13.01
C GLU A 276 13.18 -0.38 -11.99
N THR A 277 12.82 0.88 -12.20
CA THR A 277 11.76 1.56 -11.44
C THR A 277 10.55 1.88 -12.32
N ILE A 278 9.35 1.63 -11.81
CA ILE A 278 8.10 1.85 -12.56
C ILE A 278 7.16 2.78 -11.79
N ILE A 279 6.81 3.91 -12.41
CA ILE A 279 5.89 4.89 -11.84
C ILE A 279 4.61 4.90 -12.66
N THR A 280 3.64 4.07 -12.29
CA THR A 280 2.39 3.93 -13.04
C THR A 280 1.19 3.65 -12.16
N GLU A 281 0.03 4.12 -12.63
CA GLU A 281 -1.28 3.78 -12.05
C GLU A 281 -2.00 2.74 -12.92
N ASP A 282 -1.39 2.33 -14.04
CA ASP A 282 -1.95 1.35 -14.95
C ASP A 282 -1.53 -0.05 -14.52
N HIS A 283 -2.49 -0.83 -14.04
CA HIS A 283 -2.25 -2.20 -13.61
C HIS A 283 -1.89 -3.14 -14.79
N THR A 284 -2.19 -2.77 -16.03
CA THR A 284 -1.81 -3.57 -17.21
C THR A 284 -0.32 -3.50 -17.45
N GLU A 285 0.27 -2.31 -17.35
CA GLU A 285 1.71 -2.09 -17.45
C GLU A 285 2.48 -2.85 -16.36
N ILE A 286 1.99 -2.80 -15.11
CA ILE A 286 2.55 -3.60 -14.01
C ILE A 286 2.43 -5.10 -14.30
N GLY A 287 1.26 -5.54 -14.78
CA GLY A 287 1.01 -6.95 -15.10
C GLY A 287 1.88 -7.48 -16.24
N ASP A 288 2.11 -6.68 -17.28
CA ASP A 288 2.95 -7.03 -18.43
C ASP A 288 4.43 -7.09 -18.02
N THR A 289 4.86 -6.14 -17.17
CA THR A 289 6.21 -6.15 -16.60
C THR A 289 6.44 -7.41 -15.76
N ILE A 290 5.52 -7.75 -14.87
CA ILE A 290 5.61 -8.97 -14.05
C ILE A 290 5.61 -10.22 -14.92
N ALA A 291 4.79 -10.27 -15.98
CA ALA A 291 4.77 -11.39 -16.93
C ALA A 291 6.05 -11.49 -17.78
N GLN A 292 6.75 -10.37 -18.00
CA GLN A 292 8.04 -10.36 -18.69
C GLN A 292 9.15 -10.88 -17.78
N ILE A 293 9.21 -10.38 -16.54
CA ILE A 293 10.24 -10.70 -15.53
C ILE A 293 10.10 -12.15 -15.03
N GLU A 294 8.87 -12.62 -14.81
CA GLU A 294 8.57 -13.91 -14.17
C GLU A 294 9.33 -14.09 -12.83
N PRO A 295 9.12 -13.18 -11.85
CA PRO A 295 9.81 -13.23 -10.56
C PRO A 295 9.41 -14.47 -9.75
N SER A 296 10.24 -14.84 -8.77
CA SER A 296 9.94 -15.93 -7.85
C SER A 296 8.85 -15.57 -6.83
N ALA A 297 8.69 -14.29 -6.52
CA ALA A 297 7.59 -13.78 -5.70
C ALA A 297 7.24 -12.33 -6.06
N ILE A 298 5.99 -11.95 -5.82
CA ILE A 298 5.49 -10.59 -6.02
C ILE A 298 5.13 -9.99 -4.66
N PHE A 299 5.59 -8.78 -4.37
CA PHE A 299 5.15 -8.02 -3.22
C PHE A 299 4.36 -6.81 -3.69
N GLY A 300 3.04 -6.79 -3.48
CA GLY A 300 2.29 -5.60 -3.86
C GLY A 300 0.90 -5.45 -3.29
N THR A 301 -0.03 -4.96 -4.08
CA THR A 301 -1.41 -4.69 -3.65
C THR A 301 -2.30 -5.91 -3.91
N GLN A 302 -3.61 -5.82 -3.63
CA GLN A 302 -4.53 -6.87 -4.06
C GLN A 302 -4.56 -7.05 -5.57
N MET A 303 -4.26 -6.02 -6.37
CA MET A 303 -4.20 -6.16 -7.83
C MET A 303 -3.06 -7.09 -8.26
N GLU A 304 -1.87 -6.88 -7.72
CA GLU A 304 -0.71 -7.73 -7.96
C GLU A 304 -0.97 -9.16 -7.51
N ARG A 305 -1.75 -9.38 -6.44
CA ARG A 305 -2.18 -10.72 -6.04
C ARG A 305 -3.05 -11.40 -7.10
N HIS A 306 -3.94 -10.66 -7.77
CA HIS A 306 -4.73 -11.20 -8.89
C HIS A 306 -3.87 -11.50 -10.11
N ILE A 307 -2.88 -10.64 -10.40
CA ILE A 307 -1.89 -10.86 -11.46
C ILE A 307 -1.06 -12.12 -11.15
N GLY A 308 -0.55 -12.26 -9.93
CA GLY A 308 0.20 -13.42 -9.46
C GLY A 308 -0.60 -14.72 -9.60
N LYS A 309 -1.88 -14.73 -9.18
CA LYS A 309 -2.77 -15.89 -9.39
C LYS A 309 -2.95 -16.27 -10.87
N ARG A 310 -2.98 -15.29 -11.77
CA ARG A 310 -3.11 -15.54 -13.22
C ARG A 310 -1.82 -16.09 -13.82
N LEU A 311 -0.66 -15.68 -13.29
CA LEU A 311 0.66 -16.09 -13.74
C LEU A 311 1.26 -17.26 -12.96
N ASP A 312 0.54 -17.77 -11.96
CA ASP A 312 1.00 -18.80 -11.02
C ASP A 312 2.27 -18.40 -10.24
N ILE A 313 2.33 -17.13 -9.83
CA ILE A 313 3.41 -16.55 -9.03
C ILE A 313 2.87 -16.18 -7.65
N PRO A 314 3.52 -16.61 -6.55
CA PRO A 314 3.04 -16.30 -5.21
C PRO A 314 3.19 -14.80 -4.91
N CYS A 315 2.27 -14.28 -4.10
CA CYS A 315 2.18 -12.84 -3.87
C CYS A 315 1.85 -12.49 -2.41
N GLY A 316 2.71 -11.66 -1.81
CA GLY A 316 2.52 -11.03 -0.52
C GLY A 316 1.93 -9.63 -0.65
N VAL A 317 0.82 -9.37 0.05
CA VAL A 317 0.17 -8.04 0.01
C VAL A 317 0.83 -7.12 1.04
N ILE A 318 1.41 -6.01 0.58
CA ILE A 318 2.22 -5.07 1.38
C ILE A 318 1.66 -3.66 1.45
N SER A 319 0.65 -3.32 0.63
CA SER A 319 0.12 -1.95 0.53
C SER A 319 -1.33 -1.96 0.04
N SER A 320 -2.03 -0.86 0.30
CA SER A 320 -3.33 -0.56 -0.30
C SER A 320 -3.22 -0.42 -1.83
N PRO A 321 -4.31 -0.65 -2.59
CA PRO A 321 -5.64 -1.09 -2.19
C PRO A 321 -5.68 -2.56 -1.69
N VAL A 322 -6.51 -2.79 -0.68
CA VAL A 322 -6.61 -4.07 0.03
C VAL A 322 -8.04 -4.57 0.20
N HIS A 323 -8.18 -5.83 0.65
CA HIS A 323 -9.46 -6.46 0.98
C HIS A 323 -9.55 -6.79 2.48
N ILE A 324 -10.71 -7.29 2.91
CA ILE A 324 -11.00 -7.68 4.30
C ILE A 324 -9.94 -8.61 4.93
N GLN A 325 -9.24 -9.41 4.13
CA GLN A 325 -8.18 -10.30 4.61
C GLN A 325 -6.96 -9.54 5.18
N ASN A 326 -6.79 -8.29 4.76
CA ASN A 326 -5.72 -7.41 5.21
C ASN A 326 -6.15 -6.51 6.39
N PHE A 327 -7.35 -6.71 6.93
CA PHE A 327 -7.80 -6.15 8.21
C PHE A 327 -7.92 -7.29 9.24
N PRO A 328 -6.79 -7.85 9.69
CA PRO A 328 -6.78 -8.97 10.61
C PRO A 328 -7.25 -8.52 12.01
N LEU A 329 -7.97 -9.42 12.69
CA LEU A 329 -8.29 -9.23 14.13
C LEU A 329 -7.06 -9.47 15.03
N GLY A 330 -6.12 -10.30 14.57
CA GLY A 330 -4.85 -10.53 15.24
C GLY A 330 -3.90 -9.35 15.06
N TYR A 331 -3.01 -9.15 16.03
CA TYR A 331 -2.01 -8.08 16.00
C TYR A 331 -1.01 -8.31 14.86
N ARG A 332 -1.00 -7.43 13.86
CA ARG A 332 -0.12 -7.51 12.68
C ARG A 332 0.39 -6.13 12.24
N PRO A 333 1.25 -5.48 13.04
CA PRO A 333 1.89 -4.23 12.62
C PRO A 333 2.85 -4.47 11.45
N PHE A 334 3.12 -3.42 10.68
CA PHE A 334 4.21 -3.33 9.71
C PHE A 334 5.35 -2.42 10.20
N LEU A 335 5.08 -1.57 11.20
CA LEU A 335 6.09 -0.76 11.88
C LEU A 335 6.66 -1.47 13.11
N GLY A 336 7.77 -0.92 13.64
CA GLY A 336 8.40 -1.36 14.89
C GLY A 336 9.01 -2.75 14.85
N TYR A 337 9.44 -3.24 16.02
CA TYR A 337 10.15 -4.52 16.13
C TYR A 337 9.22 -5.69 15.79
N GLU A 338 7.97 -5.66 16.27
CA GLU A 338 7.02 -6.71 15.91
C GLU A 338 6.68 -6.66 14.41
N GLY A 339 6.63 -5.48 13.79
CA GLY A 339 6.42 -5.35 12.35
C GLY A 339 7.52 -6.01 11.53
N THR A 340 8.78 -5.98 12.00
CA THR A 340 9.86 -6.72 11.32
C THR A 340 9.64 -8.24 11.34
N ASN A 341 9.11 -8.79 12.44
CA ASN A 341 8.75 -10.21 12.51
C ASN A 341 7.63 -10.53 11.50
N GLN A 342 6.57 -9.71 11.49
CA GLN A 342 5.44 -9.89 10.57
C GLN A 342 5.84 -9.77 9.10
N ILE A 343 6.70 -8.82 8.75
CA ILE A 343 7.23 -8.64 7.40
C ILE A 343 8.12 -9.83 7.01
N SER A 344 8.97 -10.31 7.92
CA SER A 344 9.83 -11.46 7.67
C SER A 344 9.00 -12.72 7.40
N ASP A 345 7.98 -12.97 8.23
CA ASP A 345 7.03 -14.07 8.04
C ASP A 345 6.27 -13.91 6.72
N LEU A 346 5.79 -12.70 6.40
CA LEU A 346 5.12 -12.42 5.13
C LEU A 346 6.01 -12.75 3.94
N ILE A 347 7.26 -12.27 3.95
CA ILE A 347 8.22 -12.49 2.85
C ILE A 347 8.52 -13.97 2.72
N TYR A 348 8.90 -14.63 3.82
CA TYR A 348 9.24 -16.05 3.82
C TYR A 348 8.07 -16.91 3.31
N ASN A 349 6.85 -16.68 3.81
CA ASN A 349 5.66 -17.40 3.37
C ASN A 349 5.25 -17.08 1.92
N SER A 350 5.59 -15.88 1.42
CA SER A 350 5.27 -15.46 0.05
C SER A 350 6.22 -16.02 -1.00
N PHE A 351 7.45 -16.39 -0.65
CA PHE A 351 8.35 -17.04 -1.60
C PHE A 351 7.98 -18.50 -1.89
N ASN A 352 6.86 -18.97 -1.35
CA ASN A 352 6.48 -20.35 -1.12
C ASN A 352 7.61 -21.18 -0.48
N LEU A 353 7.16 -22.07 0.40
CA LEU A 353 7.76 -23.38 0.57
C LEU A 353 7.71 -24.09 -0.80
N GLY A 354 8.55 -23.67 -1.75
CA GLY A 354 8.79 -24.38 -3.00
C GLY A 354 9.36 -25.78 -2.77
N MET A 355 9.55 -26.20 -1.52
CA MET A 355 9.65 -27.59 -1.14
C MET A 355 8.29 -28.28 -1.04
N GLU A 356 7.23 -27.71 -0.46
CA GLU A 356 5.96 -28.44 -0.26
C GLU A 356 5.23 -28.72 -1.59
N ASP A 357 5.06 -27.72 -2.46
CA ASP A 357 4.48 -27.95 -3.80
C ASP A 357 5.38 -28.84 -4.67
N HIS A 358 6.71 -28.72 -4.52
CA HIS A 358 7.67 -29.61 -5.16
C HIS A 358 7.63 -31.03 -4.60
N LEU A 359 7.46 -31.20 -3.30
CA LEU A 359 7.28 -32.49 -2.65
C LEU A 359 5.94 -33.09 -3.09
N LEU A 360 4.89 -32.29 -3.26
CA LEU A 360 3.62 -32.75 -3.79
C LEU A 360 3.73 -33.17 -5.27
N ASP A 361 4.47 -32.44 -6.09
CA ASP A 361 4.73 -32.78 -7.50
C ASP A 361 5.68 -34.00 -7.65
N VAL A 362 6.69 -34.12 -6.78
CA VAL A 362 7.70 -35.21 -6.81
C VAL A 362 7.18 -36.49 -6.17
N PHE A 363 6.43 -36.39 -5.07
CA PHE A 363 5.87 -37.53 -4.34
C PHE A 363 4.41 -37.86 -4.71
N GLY A 364 3.80 -37.08 -5.62
CA GLY A 364 2.48 -37.38 -6.18
C GLY A 364 1.33 -37.28 -5.17
N GLY A 365 1.17 -36.11 -4.53
CA GLY A 365 0.07 -35.85 -3.60
C GLY A 365 -1.32 -35.88 -4.27
N HIS A 366 -2.35 -36.30 -3.52
CA HIS A 366 -3.71 -36.54 -4.04
C HIS A 366 -4.56 -35.28 -4.32
N ASP A 367 -4.07 -34.06 -4.08
CA ASP A 367 -4.79 -32.81 -4.33
C ASP A 367 -4.29 -32.11 -5.62
N THR A 368 -4.19 -32.84 -6.73
CA THR A 368 -3.93 -32.23 -8.04
C THR A 368 -5.19 -31.55 -8.55
N LYS A 369 -5.33 -30.24 -8.33
CA LYS A 369 -6.19 -29.43 -9.20
C LYS A 369 -5.56 -29.47 -10.59
N GLU A 370 -6.23 -30.12 -11.54
CA GLU A 370 -5.86 -30.03 -12.96
C GLU A 370 -5.88 -28.55 -13.39
N VAL A 371 -4.72 -27.91 -13.40
CA VAL A 371 -4.56 -26.55 -13.90
C VAL A 371 -4.69 -26.64 -15.42
N ASN A 372 -5.85 -26.22 -15.91
CA ASN A 372 -6.14 -26.11 -17.33
C ASN A 372 -5.29 -24.97 -17.91
N ILE A 373 -4.10 -25.32 -18.41
CA ILE A 373 -3.20 -24.40 -19.13
C ILE A 373 -3.89 -23.99 -20.43
N LYS A 374 -4.76 -22.99 -20.38
CA LYS A 374 -5.13 -22.22 -21.57
C LYS A 374 -3.95 -21.33 -21.91
N SER A 375 -2.98 -21.93 -22.62
CA SER A 375 -1.90 -21.20 -23.27
C SER A 375 -2.51 -20.16 -24.21
N VAL A 376 -2.45 -18.88 -23.83
CA VAL A 376 -2.62 -17.77 -24.76
C VAL A 376 -1.51 -17.90 -25.80
N SER A 377 -1.91 -18.35 -26.98
CA SER A 377 -1.02 -18.74 -28.06
C SER A 377 -0.60 -17.48 -28.81
N ILE A 378 0.51 -16.88 -28.41
CA ILE A 378 1.19 -15.84 -29.20
C ILE A 378 2.18 -16.56 -30.11
N GLU A 379 1.85 -16.57 -31.40
CA GLU A 379 2.66 -16.91 -32.58
C GLU A 379 3.46 -18.24 -32.54
N LYS A 380 2.95 -19.23 -33.28
CA LYS A 380 3.67 -20.44 -33.71
C LYS A 380 4.96 -20.05 -34.45
N ASN A 381 6.07 -20.04 -33.75
CA ASN A 381 7.40 -20.06 -34.35
C ASN A 381 8.01 -21.46 -34.21
N ASN A 382 8.64 -21.93 -35.30
CA ASN A 382 9.13 -23.30 -35.61
C ASN A 382 10.16 -23.89 -34.61
N ILE A 383 9.80 -24.04 -33.33
CA ILE A 383 10.65 -24.66 -32.31
C ILE A 383 9.91 -25.86 -31.75
N HIS A 384 10.47 -27.05 -31.99
CA HIS A 384 9.90 -28.31 -31.52
C HIS A 384 10.70 -28.84 -30.33
N TRP A 385 10.00 -29.15 -29.24
CA TRP A 385 10.58 -29.85 -28.10
C TRP A 385 10.64 -31.36 -28.41
N SER A 386 11.79 -31.98 -28.15
CA SER A 386 11.91 -33.44 -28.19
C SER A 386 11.21 -34.08 -26.99
N TYR A 387 10.75 -35.32 -27.15
CA TYR A 387 10.06 -36.06 -26.09
C TYR A 387 10.90 -36.14 -24.80
N ASP A 388 12.21 -36.37 -24.93
CA ASP A 388 13.13 -36.45 -23.79
C ASP A 388 13.28 -35.10 -23.08
N ALA A 389 13.31 -34.00 -23.84
CA ALA A 389 13.37 -32.64 -23.28
C ALA A 389 12.07 -32.25 -22.58
N GLU A 390 10.90 -32.64 -23.09
CA GLU A 390 9.63 -32.43 -22.40
C GLU A 390 9.52 -33.24 -21.10
N SER A 391 10.07 -34.46 -21.09
CA SER A 391 10.14 -35.31 -19.90
C SER A 391 11.06 -34.70 -18.83
N GLU A 392 12.23 -34.18 -19.22
CA GLU A 392 13.12 -33.45 -18.31
C GLU A 392 12.50 -32.14 -17.83
N LEU A 393 11.84 -31.37 -18.71
CA LEU A 393 11.14 -30.14 -18.32
C LEU A 393 10.01 -30.43 -17.30
N LYS A 394 9.38 -31.60 -17.35
CA LYS A 394 8.37 -32.02 -16.36
C LYS A 394 8.96 -32.31 -14.99
N LYS A 395 10.24 -32.68 -14.89
CA LYS A 395 10.93 -32.90 -13.60
C LYS A 395 11.34 -31.59 -12.91
N ILE A 396 11.34 -30.48 -13.64
CA ILE A 396 11.70 -29.16 -13.12
C ILE A 396 10.51 -28.57 -12.34
N PRO A 397 10.76 -27.98 -11.14
CA PRO A 397 9.69 -27.39 -10.32
C PRO A 397 8.90 -26.31 -11.07
N GLY A 398 7.56 -26.30 -10.91
CA GLY A 398 6.64 -25.44 -11.67
C GLY A 398 7.02 -23.95 -11.69
N PHE A 399 7.43 -23.40 -10.55
CA PHE A 399 7.78 -21.98 -10.39
C PHE A 399 9.03 -21.54 -11.18
N VAL A 400 9.95 -22.46 -11.50
CA VAL A 400 11.12 -22.16 -12.36
C VAL A 400 10.93 -22.67 -13.79
N LYS A 401 9.98 -23.59 -13.99
CA LYS A 401 9.75 -24.30 -15.25
C LYS A 401 9.37 -23.35 -16.39
N GLY A 402 8.54 -22.34 -16.12
CA GLY A 402 8.19 -21.30 -17.09
C GLY A 402 9.43 -20.56 -17.59
N LYS A 403 10.21 -20.02 -16.65
CA LYS A 403 11.45 -19.29 -16.91
C LYS A 403 12.49 -20.14 -17.65
N ILE A 404 12.68 -21.40 -17.25
CA ILE A 404 13.61 -22.32 -17.91
C ILE A 404 13.15 -22.64 -19.34
N LYS A 405 11.85 -22.89 -19.54
CA LYS A 405 11.30 -23.12 -20.89
C LYS A 405 11.57 -21.92 -21.81
N LYS A 406 11.25 -20.71 -21.34
CA LYS A 406 11.44 -19.46 -22.08
C LYS A 406 12.91 -19.18 -22.37
N ASN A 407 13.79 -19.31 -21.37
CA ASN A 407 15.24 -19.13 -21.55
C ASN A 407 15.81 -20.14 -22.56
N THR A 408 15.33 -21.38 -22.53
CA THR A 408 15.74 -22.42 -23.49
C THR A 408 15.23 -22.10 -24.89
N GLU A 409 14.01 -21.59 -25.04
CA GLU A 409 13.46 -21.16 -26.33
C GLU A 409 14.18 -19.92 -26.89
N VAL A 410 14.53 -18.95 -26.03
CA VAL A 410 15.31 -17.77 -26.42
C VAL A 410 16.73 -18.18 -26.84
N PHE A 411 17.38 -19.05 -26.09
CA PHE A 411 18.70 -19.58 -26.43
C PHE A 411 18.68 -20.39 -27.74
N ALA A 412 17.65 -21.20 -27.94
CA ALA A 412 17.46 -21.96 -29.19
C ALA A 412 17.29 -21.00 -30.38
N LYS A 413 16.52 -19.92 -30.23
CA LYS A 413 16.38 -18.87 -31.27
C LYS A 413 17.72 -18.19 -31.57
N GLN A 414 18.47 -17.80 -30.54
CA GLN A 414 19.76 -17.12 -30.71
C GLN A 414 20.81 -17.98 -31.42
N ASN A 415 20.76 -19.31 -31.23
CA ASN A 415 21.69 -20.26 -31.83
C ASN A 415 21.12 -20.97 -33.08
N ASN A 416 19.99 -20.52 -33.63
CA ASN A 416 19.30 -21.13 -34.78
C ASN A 416 19.01 -22.63 -34.62
N ILE A 417 18.66 -23.07 -33.41
CA ILE A 417 18.31 -24.45 -33.10
C ILE A 417 16.80 -24.64 -33.30
N SER A 418 16.40 -25.50 -34.24
CA SER A 418 14.99 -25.80 -34.54
C SER A 418 14.35 -26.85 -33.62
N THR A 419 15.16 -27.67 -32.94
CA THR A 419 14.69 -28.75 -32.07
C THR A 419 15.40 -28.69 -30.72
N ILE A 420 14.63 -28.46 -29.65
CA ILE A 420 15.15 -28.43 -28.28
C ILE A 420 15.32 -29.86 -27.78
N ARG A 421 16.58 -30.23 -27.57
CA ARG A 421 17.02 -31.48 -26.96
C ARG A 421 17.57 -31.21 -25.54
N VAL A 422 17.77 -32.28 -24.78
CA VAL A 422 18.20 -32.21 -23.37
C VAL A 422 19.57 -31.53 -23.21
N ASP A 423 20.47 -31.70 -24.19
CA ASP A 423 21.76 -31.00 -24.27
C ASP A 423 21.62 -29.47 -24.32
N VAL A 424 20.64 -28.94 -25.06
CA VAL A 424 20.35 -27.50 -25.13
C VAL A 424 19.90 -26.97 -23.77
N MET A 425 19.09 -27.72 -23.02
CA MET A 425 18.66 -27.34 -21.67
C MET A 425 19.85 -27.26 -20.70
N TYR A 426 20.80 -28.20 -20.78
CA TYR A 426 22.00 -28.18 -19.94
C TYR A 426 22.96 -27.05 -20.32
N ALA A 427 23.13 -26.76 -21.62
CA ALA A 427 23.94 -25.62 -22.07
C ALA A 427 23.39 -24.27 -21.56
N VAL A 428 22.07 -24.11 -21.51
CA VAL A 428 21.40 -22.93 -20.93
C VAL A 428 21.65 -22.84 -19.42
N LYS A 429 21.56 -23.97 -18.71
CA LYS A 429 21.82 -24.02 -17.26
C LYS A 429 23.26 -23.62 -16.93
N GLU A 430 24.24 -24.12 -17.68
CA GLU A 430 25.65 -23.75 -17.50
C GLU A 430 25.88 -22.25 -17.73
N LYS A 431 25.27 -21.68 -18.78
CA LYS A 431 25.37 -20.26 -19.11
C LYS A 431 24.68 -19.32 -18.10
N LEU A 432 23.69 -19.82 -17.36
CA LEU A 432 23.01 -19.08 -16.28
C LEU A 432 23.72 -19.23 -14.92
N SER A 433 24.61 -20.23 -14.79
CA SER A 433 25.39 -20.51 -13.58
C SER A 433 26.81 -19.94 -13.63
N SER A 434 27.19 -19.33 -14.77
CA SER A 434 28.43 -18.62 -15.01
C SER A 434 28.17 -17.12 -15.09
#